data_AF-A0A2H0MRT4-F1
#
_entry.id   AF-A0A2H0MRT4-F1
#
_cell.length_a   1.000
_cell.length_b   1.000
_cell.length_c   1.000
_cell.angle_alpha   90.00
_cell.angle_beta   90.00
_cell.angle_gamma   90.00
#
_symmetry.space_group_name_H-M   'P 1'
#
loop_
_entity.id
_entity.type
_entity.pdbx_description
1 polymer ?
#
loop_
_entity_poly.entity_id
_entity_poly.type
_entity_poly.pdbx_seq_one_letter_code
_entity_poly.pdbx_strand_id
1 'polypeptide(L)'
;MKRSFEKFWSSQAQTVPLLYACILLALLIFATYSGVAFNDFVEFDDEPYVYGNSHIVEGLSRANIIWAWTSFEEGNWHPLTWMSHMLDVELFGLDAAGHHWMNVILHVCNAILVFIFLQRVTGRYWESLSVAVIFAIHPLRVESVAWASERKDVLSAFFYLSALCFYSSYIKTEKRSSYVATALCMALGLTAKAMPVTLPVLLLILDFWPFHRYAEGTALRKFLTLFVEKIPLFILSFIASVIAFHAQSNQGTVSQFPLDERIAQSLSAYMDYILKFLFPMNLAVLYPYERGVFMQKTTLSVILLAVISLWIYRNRKDGPWAVAGWLWFLVTLAPVIGIVKIGMHSIADRYTYIPHIGLAIMVCWGIAQASRDLPKLKSLLLPASWIVVICFVSLSIRQTGFWKSSESLYERALKVAPVNFLMEDYLGVTHFRKGKHEIAVEHFKKSIHINPYYAVGHLNLGGYYYTKGQLKRAEKEFLIALALEPTLAKARYYLDKVHQDPEWTEF
;
A
#
# COMPACT_ATOMS: atom_id res chain seq x y z
N MET A 1 3.00 15.55 50.09
CA MET A 1 1.75 15.79 49.32
C MET A 1 1.87 16.83 48.20
N LYS A 2 2.53 17.99 48.37
CA LYS A 2 2.66 19.01 47.27
C LYS A 2 3.37 18.51 45.98
N ARG A 3 4.43 17.69 46.09
CA ARG A 3 5.12 17.07 44.93
C ARG A 3 4.28 16.05 44.13
N SER A 4 3.19 15.53 44.70
CA SER A 4 2.27 14.60 44.03
C SER A 4 1.20 15.33 43.23
N PHE A 5 0.81 16.53 43.68
CA PHE A 5 -0.22 17.35 43.02
C PHE A 5 0.34 18.07 41.78
N GLU A 6 1.58 18.58 41.83
CA GLU A 6 2.22 19.21 40.66
C GLU A 6 2.50 18.20 39.52
N LYS A 7 2.77 16.93 39.85
CA LYS A 7 2.93 15.85 38.86
C LYS A 7 1.61 15.44 38.19
N PHE A 8 0.50 15.57 38.93
CA PHE A 8 -0.84 15.28 38.40
C PHE A 8 -1.27 16.38 37.42
N TRP A 9 -1.10 17.65 37.79
CA TRP A 9 -1.42 18.80 36.94
C TRP A 9 -0.47 18.95 35.73
N SER A 10 0.81 18.59 35.83
CA SER A 10 1.72 18.58 34.67
C SER A 10 1.41 17.47 33.66
N SER A 11 0.87 16.33 34.12
CA SER A 11 0.37 15.28 33.23
C SER A 11 -0.94 15.68 32.54
N GLN A 12 -1.89 16.28 33.27
CA GLN A 12 -3.16 16.75 32.70
C GLN A 12 -2.97 17.90 31.70
N ALA A 13 -2.03 18.83 31.96
CA ALA A 13 -1.73 19.95 31.07
C ALA A 13 -1.09 19.52 29.73
N GLN A 14 -0.42 18.37 29.68
CA GLN A 14 0.11 17.81 28.43
C GLN A 14 -0.90 16.91 27.69
N THR A 15 -1.86 16.30 28.39
CA THR A 15 -2.86 15.41 27.77
C THR A 15 -3.95 16.17 27.00
N VAL A 16 -4.32 17.37 27.45
CA VAL A 16 -5.38 18.16 26.81
C VAL A 16 -4.99 18.63 25.39
N PRO A 17 -3.79 19.21 25.16
CA PRO A 17 -3.32 19.54 23.81
C PRO A 17 -3.23 18.32 22.88
N LEU A 18 -2.79 17.17 23.42
CA LEU A 18 -2.68 15.93 22.65
C LEU A 18 -4.05 15.45 22.16
N LEU A 19 -5.06 15.44 23.03
CA LEU A 19 -6.42 15.04 22.68
C LEU A 19 -7.01 15.96 21.59
N TYR A 20 -6.86 17.28 21.74
CA TYR A 20 -7.32 18.22 20.71
C TYR A 20 -6.64 18.00 19.37
N ALA A 21 -5.33 17.75 19.34
CA ALA A 21 -4.64 17.43 18.09
C ALA A 21 -5.14 16.12 17.47
N CYS A 22 -5.41 15.09 18.26
CA CYS A 22 -5.99 13.85 17.74
C CYS A 22 -7.39 14.08 17.15
N ILE A 23 -8.24 14.88 17.81
CA ILE A 23 -9.58 15.22 17.31
C ILE A 23 -9.48 16.02 16.01
N LEU A 24 -8.64 17.06 15.96
CA LEU A 24 -8.45 17.87 14.76
C LEU A 24 -7.88 17.05 13.60
N LEU A 25 -6.94 16.13 13.88
CA LEU A 25 -6.39 15.22 12.88
C LEU A 25 -7.48 14.28 12.34
N ALA A 26 -8.33 13.72 13.21
CA ALA A 26 -9.45 12.90 12.79
C ALA A 26 -10.43 13.69 11.92
N LEU A 27 -10.83 14.90 12.33
CA LEU A 27 -11.72 15.77 11.55
C LEU A 27 -11.13 16.12 10.18
N LEU A 28 -9.83 16.39 10.11
CA LEU A 28 -9.14 16.66 8.84
C LEU A 28 -9.19 15.45 7.90
N ILE A 29 -8.99 14.24 8.42
CA ILE A 29 -9.07 12.99 7.64
C ILE A 29 -10.50 12.77 7.16
N PHE A 30 -11.49 12.88 8.06
CA PHE A 30 -12.90 12.76 7.68
C PHE A 30 -13.29 13.77 6.60
N ALA A 31 -12.85 15.02 6.70
CA ALA A 31 -13.09 16.03 5.68
C ALA A 31 -12.43 15.64 4.33
N THR A 32 -11.20 15.15 4.36
CA THR A 32 -10.41 14.80 3.17
C THR A 32 -10.96 13.59 2.43
N TYR A 33 -11.44 12.56 3.15
CA TYR A 33 -11.89 11.29 2.55
C TYR A 33 -13.40 11.08 2.58
N SER A 34 -14.19 12.07 2.98
CA SER A 34 -15.66 11.96 3.01
C SER A 34 -16.30 11.52 1.68
N GLY A 35 -15.64 11.80 0.56
CA GLY A 35 -16.06 11.37 -0.77
C GLY A 35 -16.19 9.84 -0.94
N VAL A 36 -15.50 9.03 -0.13
CA VAL A 36 -15.57 7.55 -0.25
C VAL A 36 -16.97 7.00 0.02
N ALA A 37 -17.82 7.74 0.71
CA ALA A 37 -19.21 7.37 0.95
C ALA A 37 -20.04 7.25 -0.34
N PHE A 38 -19.56 7.82 -1.44
CA PHE A 38 -20.22 7.83 -2.74
C PHE A 38 -19.50 6.97 -3.78
N ASN A 39 -18.50 6.18 -3.36
CA ASN A 39 -17.76 5.28 -4.23
C ASN A 39 -18.45 3.91 -4.27
N ASP A 40 -18.52 3.34 -5.46
CA ASP A 40 -18.92 1.96 -5.69
C ASP A 40 -17.72 1.02 -5.48
N PHE A 41 -17.98 -0.28 -5.33
CA PHE A 41 -16.93 -1.28 -5.48
C PHE A 41 -16.31 -1.23 -6.88
N VAL A 42 -15.01 -1.47 -6.94
CA VAL A 42 -14.23 -1.48 -8.18
C VAL A 42 -13.93 -2.91 -8.60
N GLU A 43 -14.27 -3.25 -9.85
CA GLU A 43 -14.16 -4.60 -10.44
C GLU A 43 -12.72 -5.16 -10.53
N PHE A 44 -11.72 -4.41 -10.09
CA PHE A 44 -10.31 -4.77 -10.15
C PHE A 44 -9.99 -5.91 -9.16
N ASP A 45 -9.96 -5.62 -7.85
CA ASP A 45 -9.83 -6.66 -6.80
C ASP A 45 -11.10 -6.78 -5.92
N ASP A 46 -12.04 -5.82 -5.93
CA ASP A 46 -13.18 -5.88 -4.99
C ASP A 46 -14.13 -7.04 -5.30
N GLU A 47 -14.15 -7.52 -6.55
CA GLU A 47 -14.90 -8.73 -6.93
C GLU A 47 -14.33 -9.96 -6.19
N PRO A 48 -13.09 -10.40 -6.42
CA PRO A 48 -12.57 -11.59 -5.72
C PRO A 48 -12.34 -11.40 -4.22
N TYR A 49 -12.18 -10.16 -3.72
CA TYR A 49 -11.91 -9.94 -2.29
C TYR A 49 -13.15 -9.67 -1.43
N VAL A 50 -14.25 -9.19 -2.02
CA VAL A 50 -15.41 -8.72 -1.26
C VAL A 50 -16.69 -9.37 -1.76
N TYR A 51 -17.23 -8.95 -2.90
CA TYR A 51 -18.62 -9.27 -3.26
C TYR A 51 -18.76 -10.51 -4.16
N GLY A 52 -17.68 -10.98 -4.78
CA GLY A 52 -17.63 -12.18 -5.61
C GLY A 52 -17.16 -13.43 -4.86
N ASN A 53 -16.72 -13.30 -3.60
CA ASN A 53 -16.23 -14.42 -2.79
C ASN A 53 -17.31 -14.93 -1.83
N SER A 54 -17.79 -16.16 -2.06
CA SER A 54 -18.84 -16.77 -1.23
C SER A 54 -18.49 -16.86 0.26
N HIS A 55 -17.23 -17.12 0.62
CA HIS A 55 -16.82 -17.21 2.02
C HIS A 55 -16.87 -15.85 2.74
N ILE A 56 -16.70 -14.76 1.99
CA ILE A 56 -16.79 -13.40 2.52
C ILE A 56 -18.26 -12.96 2.64
N VAL A 57 -19.05 -13.19 1.59
CA VAL A 57 -20.46 -12.80 1.53
C VAL A 57 -21.31 -13.55 2.56
N GLU A 58 -20.96 -14.80 2.90
CA GLU A 58 -21.63 -15.58 3.96
C GLU A 58 -21.32 -15.09 5.38
N GLY A 59 -20.31 -14.23 5.58
CA GLY A 59 -19.94 -13.69 6.88
C GLY A 59 -19.11 -14.62 7.76
N LEU A 60 -19.03 -14.31 9.06
CA LEU A 60 -18.21 -15.03 10.03
C LEU A 60 -18.89 -16.33 10.45
N SER A 61 -18.37 -17.44 9.93
CA SER A 61 -18.71 -18.79 10.38
C SER A 61 -17.46 -19.55 10.79
N ARG A 62 -17.60 -20.64 11.57
CA ARG A 62 -16.47 -21.51 11.91
C ARG A 62 -15.76 -22.02 10.65
N ALA A 63 -16.52 -22.35 9.60
CA ALA A 63 -15.98 -22.80 8.33
C ALA A 63 -15.20 -21.70 7.62
N ASN A 64 -15.75 -20.49 7.53
CA ASN A 64 -15.12 -19.35 6.86
C ASN A 64 -13.88 -18.86 7.61
N ILE A 65 -13.87 -18.91 8.95
CA ILE A 65 -12.67 -18.64 9.74
C ILE A 65 -11.58 -19.67 9.44
N ILE A 66 -11.89 -20.96 9.43
CA ILE A 66 -10.89 -21.99 9.08
C ILE A 66 -10.36 -21.75 7.67
N TRP A 67 -11.25 -21.50 6.70
CA TRP A 67 -10.87 -21.16 5.34
C TRP A 67 -9.92 -19.97 5.28
N ALA A 68 -10.21 -18.88 5.99
CA ALA A 68 -9.37 -17.68 6.00
C ALA A 68 -7.92 -17.98 6.43
N TRP A 69 -7.73 -18.90 7.38
CA TRP A 69 -6.41 -19.29 7.89
C TRP A 69 -5.66 -20.30 7.01
N THR A 70 -6.38 -21.07 6.19
CA THR A 70 -5.80 -22.13 5.34
C THR A 70 -5.72 -21.78 3.86
N SER A 71 -6.43 -20.74 3.41
CA SER A 71 -6.52 -20.35 2.00
C SER A 71 -5.32 -19.53 1.54
N PHE A 72 -5.00 -19.67 0.25
CA PHE A 72 -4.06 -18.84 -0.51
C PHE A 72 -4.75 -18.17 -1.71
N GLU A 73 -6.07 -17.96 -1.61
CA GLU A 73 -6.85 -17.31 -2.66
C GLU A 73 -6.27 -15.94 -3.03
N GLU A 74 -6.33 -15.61 -4.31
CA GLU A 74 -5.64 -14.44 -4.87
C GLU A 74 -4.13 -14.39 -4.57
N GLY A 75 -3.50 -15.54 -4.27
CA GLY A 75 -2.04 -15.69 -4.16
C GLY A 75 -1.46 -15.11 -2.87
N ASN A 76 -2.29 -14.87 -1.87
CA ASN A 76 -1.89 -14.21 -0.64
C ASN A 76 -2.37 -15.01 0.58
N TRP A 77 -1.58 -14.94 1.67
CA TRP A 77 -2.00 -15.43 2.98
C TRP A 77 -2.23 -14.24 3.92
N HIS A 78 -3.51 -13.90 4.12
CA HIS A 78 -3.93 -12.74 4.91
C HIS A 78 -5.26 -12.99 5.68
N PRO A 79 -5.29 -14.00 6.57
CA PRO A 79 -6.51 -14.40 7.29
C PRO A 79 -7.23 -13.26 7.98
N LEU A 80 -6.49 -12.34 8.60
CA LEU A 80 -7.09 -11.25 9.36
C LEU A 80 -7.80 -10.24 8.45
N THR A 81 -7.30 -10.06 7.23
CA THR A 81 -7.99 -9.26 6.22
C THR A 81 -9.26 -9.93 5.75
N TRP A 82 -9.23 -11.24 5.46
CA TRP A 82 -10.43 -11.99 5.09
C TRP A 82 -11.52 -11.89 6.15
N MET A 83 -11.16 -12.14 7.40
CA MET A 83 -12.08 -12.02 8.54
C MET A 83 -12.59 -10.58 8.72
N SER A 84 -11.78 -9.56 8.41
CA SER A 84 -12.24 -8.18 8.48
C SER A 84 -13.29 -7.84 7.41
N HIS A 85 -13.17 -8.39 6.19
CA HIS A 85 -14.19 -8.23 5.16
C HIS A 85 -15.47 -9.01 5.50
N MET A 86 -15.35 -10.22 6.06
CA MET A 86 -16.52 -10.97 6.56
C MET A 86 -17.29 -10.16 7.61
N LEU A 87 -16.57 -9.53 8.54
CA LEU A 87 -17.18 -8.68 9.55
C LEU A 87 -17.87 -7.45 8.93
N ASP A 88 -17.24 -6.80 7.94
CA ASP A 88 -17.87 -5.67 7.24
C ASP A 88 -19.16 -6.10 6.52
N VAL A 89 -19.22 -7.30 5.94
CA VAL A 89 -20.45 -7.85 5.34
C VAL A 89 -21.53 -8.08 6.40
N GLU A 90 -21.19 -8.59 7.59
CA GLU A 90 -22.19 -8.75 8.66
C GLU A 90 -22.75 -7.42 9.16
N LEU A 91 -21.90 -6.38 9.21
CA LEU A 91 -22.28 -5.07 9.74
C LEU A 91 -23.01 -4.20 8.72
N PHE A 92 -22.61 -4.26 7.45
CA PHE A 92 -23.04 -3.32 6.41
C PHE A 92 -23.65 -4.01 5.18
N GLY A 93 -23.64 -5.33 5.11
CA GLY A 93 -23.96 -6.06 3.88
C GLY A 93 -22.97 -5.72 2.76
N LEU A 94 -23.49 -5.70 1.53
CA LEU A 94 -22.73 -5.29 0.33
C LEU A 94 -22.90 -3.79 0.01
N ASP A 95 -23.15 -2.96 1.03
CA ASP A 95 -23.07 -1.51 0.86
C ASP A 95 -21.61 -1.04 0.85
N ALA A 96 -21.10 -0.67 -0.32
CA ALA A 96 -19.71 -0.25 -0.52
C ALA A 96 -19.29 0.88 0.44
N ALA A 97 -20.21 1.79 0.79
CA ALA A 97 -19.91 2.92 1.67
C ALA A 97 -19.40 2.45 3.04
N GLY A 98 -20.00 1.41 3.63
CA GLY A 98 -19.58 0.86 4.93
C GLY A 98 -18.16 0.30 4.90
N HIS A 99 -17.83 -0.45 3.84
CA HIS A 99 -16.50 -1.03 3.63
C HIS A 99 -15.45 0.08 3.47
N HIS A 100 -15.72 1.11 2.67
CA HIS A 100 -14.81 2.24 2.53
C HIS A 100 -14.65 3.05 3.82
N TRP A 101 -15.74 3.29 4.58
CA TRP A 101 -15.67 4.03 5.83
C TRP A 101 -14.80 3.36 6.89
N MET A 102 -14.87 2.03 6.98
CA MET A 102 -13.99 1.29 7.88
C MET A 102 -12.51 1.50 7.50
N ASN A 103 -12.16 1.66 6.21
CA ASN A 103 -10.77 2.00 5.80
C ASN A 103 -10.36 3.39 6.29
N VAL A 104 -11.27 4.37 6.20
CA VAL A 104 -11.05 5.72 6.73
C VAL A 104 -10.85 5.68 8.24
N ILE A 105 -11.66 4.91 8.98
CA ILE A 105 -11.52 4.76 10.44
C ILE A 105 -10.15 4.17 10.81
N LEU A 106 -9.73 3.10 10.14
CA LEU A 106 -8.40 2.53 10.34
C LEU A 106 -7.29 3.53 10.01
N HIS A 107 -7.46 4.34 8.96
CA HIS A 107 -6.51 5.39 8.61
C HIS A 107 -6.44 6.51 9.67
N VAL A 108 -7.57 6.91 10.27
CA VAL A 108 -7.61 7.83 11.42
C VAL A 108 -6.80 7.25 12.58
N CYS A 109 -7.04 5.98 12.93
CA CYS A 109 -6.29 5.30 13.97
C CYS A 109 -4.78 5.29 13.65
N ASN A 110 -4.40 5.01 12.40
CA ASN A 110 -3.00 5.00 11.97
C ASN A 110 -2.34 6.37 12.10
N ALA A 111 -2.99 7.43 11.64
CA ALA A 111 -2.44 8.79 11.73
C ALA A 111 -2.27 9.24 13.19
N ILE A 112 -3.23 8.90 14.06
CA ILE A 112 -3.14 9.13 15.50
C ILE A 112 -1.99 8.33 16.11
N LEU A 113 -1.81 7.06 15.73
CA LEU A 113 -0.69 6.23 16.21
C LEU A 113 0.67 6.78 15.78
N VAL A 114 0.80 7.30 14.54
CA VAL A 114 2.02 8.00 14.08
C VAL A 114 2.31 9.20 14.98
N PHE A 115 1.30 10.04 15.23
CA PHE A 115 1.46 11.21 16.08
C PHE A 115 1.86 10.85 17.51
N ILE A 116 1.12 9.92 18.14
CA ILE A 116 1.36 9.48 19.51
C ILE A 116 2.75 8.84 19.64
N PHE A 117 3.13 7.97 18.70
CA PHE A 117 4.43 7.33 18.69
C PHE A 117 5.54 8.39 18.64
N LEU A 118 5.56 9.23 17.61
CA LEU A 118 6.62 10.23 17.42
C LEU A 118 6.69 11.23 18.58
N GLN A 119 5.54 11.72 19.06
CA GLN A 119 5.50 12.65 20.18
C GLN A 119 6.06 12.00 21.46
N ARG A 120 5.72 10.73 21.70
CA ARG A 120 6.18 9.99 22.88
C ARG A 120 7.69 9.73 22.88
N VAL A 121 8.27 9.47 21.72
CA VAL A 121 9.69 9.08 21.61
C VAL A 121 10.63 10.24 21.35
N THR A 122 10.15 11.34 20.75
CA THR A 122 10.97 12.52 20.46
C THR A 122 10.72 13.70 21.39
N GLY A 123 9.52 13.79 22.01
CA GLY A 123 9.06 14.96 22.76
C GLY A 123 8.81 16.21 21.91
N ARG A 124 8.85 16.10 20.57
CA ARG A 124 8.74 17.20 19.61
C ARG A 124 7.33 17.30 19.05
N TYR A 125 6.50 18.12 19.69
CA TYR A 125 5.06 18.19 19.40
C TYR A 125 4.74 18.59 17.97
N TRP A 126 5.28 19.72 17.52
CA TRP A 126 4.93 20.29 16.20
C TRP A 126 5.51 19.47 15.07
N GLU A 127 6.74 18.97 15.21
CA GLU A 127 7.37 18.11 14.23
C GLU A 127 6.61 16.78 14.11
N SER A 128 6.22 16.16 15.23
CA SER A 128 5.44 14.92 15.25
C SER A 128 4.04 15.11 14.66
N LEU A 129 3.36 16.21 15.00
CA LEU A 129 2.04 16.53 14.44
C LEU A 129 2.14 16.78 12.93
N SER A 130 3.18 17.47 12.47
CA SER A 130 3.40 17.75 11.05
C SER A 130 3.59 16.46 10.25
N VAL A 131 4.37 15.49 10.77
CA VAL A 131 4.51 14.17 10.13
C VAL A 131 3.18 13.45 10.05
N ALA A 132 2.39 13.46 11.12
CA ALA A 132 1.08 12.82 11.15
C ALA A 132 0.08 13.48 10.18
N VAL A 133 0.10 14.82 10.07
CA VAL A 133 -0.72 15.56 9.10
C VAL A 133 -0.32 15.20 7.67
N ILE A 134 0.98 15.23 7.33
CA ILE A 134 1.45 14.81 5.99
C ILE A 134 1.01 13.38 5.72
N PHE A 135 1.26 12.45 6.66
CA PHE A 135 0.86 11.05 6.52
C PHE A 135 -0.65 10.88 6.31
N ALA A 136 -1.48 11.70 6.96
CA ALA A 136 -2.94 11.64 6.89
C ALA A 136 -3.50 12.14 5.55
N ILE A 137 -2.97 13.23 5.01
CA ILE A 137 -3.60 13.93 3.87
C ILE A 137 -2.88 13.73 2.54
N HIS A 138 -1.74 13.01 2.51
CA HIS A 138 -0.95 12.86 1.29
C HIS A 138 -1.74 12.10 0.20
N PRO A 139 -1.77 12.56 -1.07
CA PRO A 139 -2.58 11.92 -2.12
C PRO A 139 -2.24 10.45 -2.41
N LEU A 140 -1.01 10.03 -2.14
CA LEU A 140 -0.59 8.62 -2.22
C LEU A 140 -1.27 7.69 -1.19
N ARG A 141 -1.98 8.22 -0.20
CA ARG A 141 -2.77 7.41 0.74
C ARG A 141 -4.10 7.00 0.16
N VAL A 142 -4.57 7.70 -0.87
CA VAL A 142 -5.92 7.51 -1.42
C VAL A 142 -6.11 6.08 -1.90
N GLU A 143 -5.12 5.46 -2.55
CA GLU A 143 -5.23 4.06 -2.97
C GLU A 143 -5.47 3.13 -1.76
N SER A 144 -4.72 3.28 -0.66
CA SER A 144 -4.92 2.46 0.55
C SER A 144 -6.23 2.76 1.30
N VAL A 145 -6.78 3.97 1.17
CA VAL A 145 -7.93 4.43 1.97
C VAL A 145 -9.25 4.29 1.21
N ALA A 146 -9.27 4.67 -0.07
CA ALA A 146 -10.48 4.69 -0.89
C ALA A 146 -10.78 3.32 -1.54
N TRP A 147 -9.81 2.44 -1.68
CA TRP A 147 -10.03 1.11 -2.27
C TRP A 147 -10.45 0.10 -1.21
N ALA A 148 -11.63 -0.53 -1.36
CA ALA A 148 -12.15 -1.47 -0.37
C ALA A 148 -11.17 -2.63 -0.12
N SER A 149 -10.69 -3.29 -1.18
CA SER A 149 -9.77 -4.43 -1.08
C SER A 149 -8.39 -4.11 -0.49
N GLU A 150 -7.98 -2.84 -0.47
CA GLU A 150 -6.72 -2.44 0.17
C GLU A 150 -6.83 -2.30 1.69
N ARG A 151 -7.96 -2.77 2.28
CA ARG A 151 -8.14 -3.05 3.71
C ARG A 151 -6.91 -3.66 4.37
N LYS A 152 -6.26 -4.61 3.69
CA LYS A 152 -5.01 -5.26 4.11
C LYS A 152 -3.92 -4.27 4.52
N ASP A 153 -3.78 -3.16 3.80
CA ASP A 153 -2.73 -2.17 4.03
C ASP A 153 -2.99 -1.36 5.30
N VAL A 154 -4.18 -0.76 5.41
CA VAL A 154 -4.54 0.07 6.56
C VAL A 154 -4.66 -0.76 7.84
N LEU A 155 -5.13 -2.01 7.74
CA LEU A 155 -5.23 -2.94 8.87
C LEU A 155 -3.85 -3.42 9.33
N SER A 156 -2.98 -3.83 8.39
CA SER A 156 -1.60 -4.20 8.72
C SER A 156 -0.84 -3.02 9.34
N ALA A 157 -1.00 -1.81 8.80
CA ALA A 157 -0.39 -0.61 9.33
C ALA A 157 -0.84 -0.28 10.76
N PHE A 158 -2.12 -0.51 11.10
CA PHE A 158 -2.63 -0.34 12.46
C PHE A 158 -1.87 -1.19 13.47
N PHE A 159 -1.68 -2.47 13.15
CA PHE A 159 -0.91 -3.37 13.98
C PHE A 159 0.59 -3.04 13.97
N TYR A 160 1.16 -2.65 12.84
CA TYR A 160 2.55 -2.21 12.72
C TYR A 160 2.83 -1.01 13.65
N LEU A 161 2.01 0.04 13.57
CA LEU A 161 2.17 1.27 14.35
C LEU A 161 1.85 1.05 15.83
N SER A 162 0.90 0.16 16.14
CA SER A 162 0.64 -0.29 17.51
C SER A 162 1.86 -1.02 18.08
N ALA A 163 2.53 -1.87 17.31
CA ALA A 163 3.75 -2.55 17.72
C ALA A 163 4.87 -1.56 18.06
N LEU A 164 5.02 -0.48 17.28
CA LEU A 164 5.94 0.63 17.60
C LEU A 164 5.58 1.34 18.90
N CYS A 165 4.29 1.60 19.14
CA CYS A 165 3.81 2.18 20.39
C CYS A 165 4.10 1.29 21.60
N PHE A 166 3.86 -0.02 21.51
CA PHE A 166 4.18 -0.97 22.58
C PHE A 166 5.68 -1.11 22.79
N TYR A 167 6.46 -1.10 21.71
CA TYR A 167 7.92 -1.18 21.81
C TYR A 167 8.50 0.06 22.49
N SER A 168 7.97 1.25 22.19
CA SER A 168 8.33 2.47 22.91
C SER A 168 8.00 2.41 24.41
N SER A 169 6.94 1.67 24.77
CA SER A 169 6.55 1.45 26.17
C SER A 169 7.45 0.43 26.85
N TYR A 170 7.87 -0.61 26.12
CA TYR A 170 8.88 -1.57 26.55
C TYR A 170 10.21 -0.86 26.87
N ILE A 171 10.69 0.03 25.99
CA ILE A 171 11.94 0.77 26.25
C ILE A 171 11.84 1.64 27.51
N LYS A 172 10.67 2.24 27.78
CA LYS A 172 10.49 3.11 28.96
C LYS A 172 10.31 2.36 30.27
N THR A 173 9.72 1.16 30.22
CA THR A 173 9.27 0.44 31.44
C THR A 173 9.98 -0.87 31.67
N GLU A 174 10.70 -1.39 30.67
CA GLU A 174 11.35 -2.70 30.62
C GLU A 174 10.41 -3.89 30.91
N LYS A 175 9.09 -3.66 30.85
CA LYS A 175 8.08 -4.70 31.10
C LYS A 175 8.03 -5.66 29.93
N ARG A 176 8.28 -6.94 30.20
CA ARG A 176 8.13 -8.03 29.21
C ARG A 176 6.76 -8.06 28.54
N SER A 177 5.69 -7.69 29.25
CA SER A 177 4.35 -7.62 28.68
C SER A 177 4.24 -6.64 27.51
N SER A 178 4.94 -5.51 27.55
CA SER A 178 4.98 -4.55 26.42
C SER A 178 5.72 -5.12 25.22
N TYR A 179 6.81 -5.88 25.43
CA TYR A 179 7.51 -6.55 24.35
C TYR A 179 6.68 -7.70 23.73
N VAL A 180 5.98 -8.47 24.57
CA VAL A 180 5.02 -9.49 24.10
C VAL A 180 3.91 -8.83 23.29
N ALA A 181 3.37 -7.69 23.73
CA ALA A 181 2.38 -6.93 22.96
C ALA A 181 2.95 -6.45 21.61
N THR A 182 4.21 -6.01 21.54
CA THR A 182 4.89 -5.71 20.27
C THR A 182 4.90 -6.92 19.33
N ALA A 183 5.30 -8.09 19.83
CA ALA A 183 5.35 -9.32 19.04
C ALA A 183 3.96 -9.78 18.57
N LEU A 184 2.94 -9.69 19.44
CA LEU A 184 1.55 -10.03 19.10
C LEU A 184 0.98 -9.09 18.04
N CYS A 185 1.19 -7.77 18.19
CA CYS A 185 0.79 -6.81 17.16
C CYS A 185 1.52 -7.10 15.83
N MET A 186 2.82 -7.38 15.86
CA MET A 186 3.54 -7.76 14.64
C MET A 186 2.93 -9.01 13.98
N ALA A 187 2.65 -10.06 14.75
CA ALA A 187 2.05 -11.29 14.24
C ALA A 187 0.66 -11.02 13.61
N LEU A 188 -0.20 -10.25 14.27
CA LEU A 188 -1.51 -9.86 13.72
C LEU A 188 -1.35 -9.03 12.44
N GLY A 189 -0.40 -8.10 12.41
CA GLY A 189 -0.10 -7.32 11.22
C GLY A 189 0.37 -8.18 10.04
N LEU A 190 1.20 -9.19 10.29
CA LEU A 190 1.68 -10.15 9.28
C LEU A 190 0.53 -10.99 8.70
N THR A 191 -0.50 -11.28 9.51
CA THR A 191 -1.72 -11.97 9.05
C THR A 191 -2.72 -11.09 8.31
N ALA A 192 -2.49 -9.78 8.22
CA ALA A 192 -3.25 -8.86 7.37
C ALA A 192 -2.51 -8.55 6.07
N LYS A 193 -1.19 -8.30 6.16
CA LYS A 193 -0.31 -8.10 5.00
C LYS A 193 1.11 -8.39 5.43
N ALA A 194 1.95 -8.96 4.56
CA ALA A 194 3.34 -9.28 4.87
C ALA A 194 4.26 -8.04 5.08
N MET A 195 3.71 -6.84 5.23
CA MET A 195 4.47 -5.60 5.40
C MET A 195 5.28 -5.52 6.71
N PRO A 196 4.81 -6.03 7.87
CA PRO A 196 5.55 -5.98 9.13
C PRO A 196 6.83 -6.82 9.16
N VAL A 197 7.16 -7.58 8.12
CA VAL A 197 8.44 -8.32 8.05
C VAL A 197 9.66 -7.42 8.22
N THR A 198 9.52 -6.11 7.93
CA THR A 198 10.58 -5.10 8.07
C THR A 198 10.70 -4.53 9.48
N LEU A 199 9.72 -4.78 10.36
CA LEU A 199 9.66 -4.20 11.70
C LEU A 199 10.94 -4.46 12.54
N PRO A 200 11.50 -5.68 12.65
CA PRO A 200 12.70 -5.89 13.47
C PRO A 200 13.90 -5.05 13.01
N VAL A 201 14.09 -4.88 11.70
CA VAL A 201 15.14 -4.01 11.15
C VAL A 201 14.84 -2.55 11.45
N LEU A 202 13.57 -2.14 11.32
CA LEU A 202 13.16 -0.78 11.68
C LEU A 202 13.39 -0.49 13.17
N LEU A 203 13.14 -1.44 14.07
CA LEU A 203 13.41 -1.26 15.50
C LEU A 203 14.90 -1.03 15.78
N LEU A 204 15.80 -1.68 15.03
CA LEU A 204 17.25 -1.42 15.14
C LEU A 204 17.62 -0.01 14.66
N ILE A 205 16.95 0.50 13.62
CA ILE A 205 17.09 1.90 13.17
C ILE A 205 16.57 2.85 14.24
N LEU A 206 15.44 2.53 14.86
CA LEU A 206 14.84 3.37 15.90
C LEU A 206 15.65 3.35 17.21
N ASP A 207 16.32 2.23 17.50
CA ASP A 207 17.28 2.12 18.59
C ASP A 207 18.45 3.11 18.41
N PHE A 208 18.82 3.46 17.16
CA PHE A 208 19.77 4.53 16.87
C PHE A 208 19.16 5.92 17.08
N TRP A 209 18.04 6.22 16.43
CA TRP A 209 17.25 7.42 16.67
C TRP A 209 15.77 7.11 16.46
N PRO A 210 14.88 7.47 17.39
CA PRO A 210 15.09 8.43 18.48
C PRO A 210 15.42 7.81 19.85
N PHE A 211 15.57 6.49 19.98
CA PHE A 211 15.77 5.87 21.31
C PHE A 211 17.19 6.01 21.86
N HIS A 212 18.19 6.32 21.04
CA HIS A 212 19.58 6.58 21.45
C HIS A 212 20.25 5.41 22.23
N ARG A 213 19.86 4.15 21.99
CA ARG A 213 20.37 2.96 22.70
C ARG A 213 21.79 2.54 22.31
N TYR A 214 22.38 3.19 21.31
CA TYR A 214 23.78 3.02 20.90
C TYR A 214 24.75 4.00 21.57
N ALA A 215 24.28 4.88 22.47
CA ALA A 215 25.12 5.93 23.06
C ALA A 215 26.22 5.42 24.02
N GLU A 216 26.07 4.20 24.56
CA GLU A 216 26.97 3.67 25.60
C GLU A 216 27.70 2.40 25.14
N GLY A 217 29.01 2.32 25.35
CA GLY A 217 29.82 1.12 25.05
C GLY A 217 30.28 1.01 23.59
N THR A 218 30.85 -0.14 23.21
CA THR A 218 31.32 -0.36 21.85
C THR A 218 30.15 -0.62 20.90
N ALA A 219 30.17 0.02 19.72
CA ALA A 219 29.08 -0.04 18.75
C ALA A 219 28.70 -1.48 18.36
N LEU A 220 29.69 -2.36 18.16
CA LEU A 220 29.47 -3.76 17.80
C LEU A 220 28.77 -4.55 18.91
N ARG A 221 29.20 -4.39 20.17
CA ARG A 221 28.60 -5.12 21.30
C ARG A 221 27.14 -4.71 21.49
N LYS A 222 26.84 -3.41 21.41
CA LYS A 222 25.45 -2.93 21.51
C LYS A 222 24.60 -3.38 20.34
N PHE A 223 25.12 -3.33 19.11
CA PHE A 223 24.43 -3.88 17.95
C PHE A 223 24.05 -5.35 18.17
N LEU A 224 24.99 -6.20 18.61
CA LEU A 224 24.72 -7.61 18.87
C LEU A 224 23.67 -7.82 19.97
N THR A 225 23.74 -7.08 21.08
CA THR A 225 22.73 -7.17 22.15
C THR A 225 21.34 -6.78 21.65
N LEU A 226 21.24 -5.68 20.90
CA LEU A 226 19.98 -5.22 20.34
C LEU A 226 19.47 -6.19 19.28
N PHE A 227 20.33 -6.74 18.43
CA PHE A 227 19.97 -7.74 17.44
C PHE A 227 19.40 -9.01 18.11
N VAL A 228 20.07 -9.53 19.14
CA VAL A 228 19.61 -10.68 19.93
C VAL A 228 18.24 -10.42 20.56
N GLU A 229 18.01 -9.22 21.09
CA GLU A 229 16.70 -8.81 21.62
C GLU A 229 15.59 -8.92 20.57
N LYS A 230 15.88 -8.80 19.26
CA LYS A 230 14.88 -8.85 18.18
C LYS A 230 14.79 -10.21 17.49
N ILE A 231 15.57 -11.21 17.89
CA ILE A 231 15.50 -12.57 17.30
C ILE A 231 14.07 -13.11 17.23
N PRO A 232 13.22 -13.00 18.29
CA PRO A 232 11.84 -13.47 18.20
C PRO A 232 11.03 -12.82 17.07
N LEU A 233 11.26 -11.52 16.82
CA LEU A 233 10.60 -10.78 15.75
C LEU A 233 11.16 -11.17 14.37
N PHE A 234 12.47 -11.40 14.26
CA PHE A 234 13.08 -11.93 13.02
C PHE A 234 12.55 -13.33 12.66
N ILE A 235 12.29 -14.18 13.65
CA ILE A 235 11.68 -15.49 13.43
C ILE A 235 10.26 -15.33 12.86
N LEU A 236 9.45 -14.42 13.41
CA LEU A 236 8.13 -14.11 12.86
C LEU A 236 8.20 -13.59 11.43
N SER A 237 9.15 -12.68 11.13
CA SER A 237 9.38 -12.21 9.77
C SER A 237 9.73 -13.36 8.82
N PHE A 238 10.65 -14.24 9.22
CA PHE A 238 11.08 -15.37 8.41
C PHE A 238 9.92 -16.31 8.09
N ILE A 239 9.12 -16.71 9.10
CA ILE A 239 7.95 -17.57 8.91
C ILE A 239 6.97 -16.93 7.93
N ALA A 240 6.62 -15.66 8.13
CA ALA A 240 5.68 -14.97 7.24
C ALA A 240 6.23 -14.82 5.81
N SER A 241 7.53 -14.57 5.64
CA SER A 241 8.16 -14.52 4.33
C SER A 241 8.12 -15.87 3.60
N VAL A 242 8.33 -16.99 4.31
CA VAL A 242 8.21 -18.33 3.74
C VAL A 242 6.77 -18.62 3.29
N ILE A 243 5.79 -18.29 4.13
CA ILE A 243 4.37 -18.47 3.79
C ILE A 243 3.98 -17.61 2.58
N ALA A 244 4.38 -16.33 2.56
CA ALA A 244 4.10 -15.42 1.45
C ALA A 244 4.75 -15.91 0.14
N PHE A 245 5.99 -16.41 0.20
CA PHE A 245 6.65 -16.99 -0.97
C PHE A 245 5.90 -18.22 -1.50
N HIS A 246 5.43 -19.10 -0.61
CA HIS A 246 4.64 -20.27 -0.99
C HIS A 246 3.29 -19.89 -1.61
N ALA A 247 2.60 -18.90 -1.05
CA ALA A 247 1.33 -18.40 -1.57
C ALA A 247 1.47 -17.88 -3.01
N GLN A 248 2.57 -17.17 -3.30
CA GLN A 248 2.82 -16.54 -4.59
C GLN A 248 3.40 -17.49 -5.64
N SER A 249 4.20 -18.49 -5.25
CA SER A 249 4.79 -19.44 -6.20
C SER A 249 3.72 -20.20 -7.00
N ASN A 250 2.54 -20.39 -6.42
CA ASN A 250 1.42 -21.08 -7.05
C ASN A 250 0.71 -20.24 -8.14
N GLN A 251 0.97 -18.92 -8.22
CA GLN A 251 0.42 -18.04 -9.26
C GLN A 251 1.36 -17.81 -10.46
N GLY A 252 2.56 -18.41 -10.49
CA GLY A 252 3.46 -18.34 -11.65
C GLY A 252 4.08 -16.95 -11.96
N THR A 253 3.97 -15.99 -11.05
CA THR A 253 4.33 -14.57 -11.29
C THR A 253 5.80 -14.22 -11.00
N VAL A 254 6.54 -15.04 -10.26
CA VAL A 254 7.89 -14.68 -9.75
C VAL A 254 8.99 -14.75 -10.84
N SER A 255 8.74 -15.43 -11.97
CA SER A 255 9.76 -15.82 -12.95
C SER A 255 9.67 -15.17 -14.34
N GLN A 256 8.82 -14.15 -14.54
CA GLN A 256 8.62 -13.59 -15.89
C GLN A 256 9.67 -12.55 -16.33
N PHE A 257 10.51 -12.04 -15.42
CA PHE A 257 11.46 -10.97 -15.71
C PHE A 257 12.90 -11.30 -15.24
N PRO A 258 13.94 -10.98 -16.05
CA PRO A 258 15.33 -11.12 -15.65
C PRO A 258 15.68 -10.38 -14.35
N LEU A 259 16.59 -10.92 -13.55
CA LEU A 259 16.95 -10.35 -12.24
C LEU A 259 17.56 -8.94 -12.34
N ASP A 260 18.39 -8.71 -13.34
CA ASP A 260 19.02 -7.43 -13.65
C ASP A 260 17.98 -6.35 -14.00
N GLU A 261 16.98 -6.67 -14.81
CA GLU A 261 15.86 -5.75 -15.11
C GLU A 261 15.06 -5.41 -13.85
N ARG A 262 14.80 -6.40 -12.98
CA ARG A 262 14.11 -6.18 -11.70
C ARG A 262 14.90 -5.29 -10.76
N ILE A 263 16.21 -5.49 -10.65
CA ILE A 263 17.10 -4.65 -9.82
C ILE A 263 17.14 -3.22 -10.36
N ALA A 264 17.33 -3.05 -11.67
CA ALA A 264 17.34 -1.75 -12.32
C ALA A 264 16.03 -0.99 -12.08
N GLN A 265 14.89 -1.64 -12.31
CA GLN A 265 13.57 -1.07 -12.05
C GLN A 265 13.39 -0.71 -10.58
N SER A 266 13.84 -1.55 -9.65
CA SER A 266 13.71 -1.31 -8.20
C SER A 266 14.48 -0.06 -7.77
N LEU A 267 15.68 0.16 -8.33
CA LEU A 267 16.49 1.35 -8.05
C LEU A 267 15.84 2.62 -8.61
N SER A 268 15.27 2.56 -9.82
CA SER A 268 14.47 3.65 -10.37
C SER A 268 13.20 3.92 -9.57
N ALA A 269 12.53 2.88 -9.08
CA ALA A 269 11.30 3.00 -8.31
C ALA A 269 11.52 3.79 -7.00
N TYR A 270 12.64 3.61 -6.30
CA TYR A 270 12.96 4.44 -5.13
C TYR A 270 12.95 5.94 -5.46
N MET A 271 13.52 6.33 -6.60
CA MET A 271 13.51 7.72 -7.05
C MET A 271 12.10 8.17 -7.45
N ASP A 272 11.35 7.32 -8.17
CA ASP A 272 9.96 7.60 -8.54
C ASP A 272 9.09 7.84 -7.29
N TYR A 273 9.28 7.09 -6.20
CA TYR A 273 8.55 7.30 -4.95
C TYR A 273 8.97 8.54 -4.17
N ILE A 274 10.23 8.99 -4.28
CA ILE A 274 10.67 10.29 -3.73
C ILE A 274 10.02 11.43 -4.53
N LEU A 275 10.04 11.33 -5.86
CA LEU A 275 9.40 12.32 -6.73
C LEU A 275 7.89 12.38 -6.50
N LYS A 276 7.21 11.24 -6.35
CA LYS A 276 5.79 11.18 -6.02
C LYS A 276 5.45 11.68 -4.61
N PHE A 277 6.39 11.58 -3.66
CA PHE A 277 6.23 12.20 -2.33
C PHE A 277 6.28 13.73 -2.41
N LEU A 278 7.16 14.28 -3.24
CA LEU A 278 7.30 15.74 -3.41
C LEU A 278 6.22 16.32 -4.35
N PHE A 279 5.86 15.57 -5.39
CA PHE A 279 4.95 15.95 -6.46
C PHE A 279 3.93 14.83 -6.72
N PRO A 280 2.91 14.67 -5.85
CA PRO A 280 1.91 13.59 -5.94
C PRO A 280 0.89 13.83 -7.06
N MET A 281 1.37 13.88 -8.29
CA MET A 281 0.57 14.05 -9.51
C MET A 281 0.57 12.76 -10.33
N ASN A 282 -0.40 12.64 -11.24
CA ASN A 282 -0.52 11.49 -12.16
C ASN A 282 -0.55 10.14 -11.41
N LEU A 283 -1.40 10.10 -10.37
CA LEU A 283 -1.69 8.92 -9.59
C LEU A 283 -2.68 7.99 -10.32
N ALA A 284 -2.40 6.69 -10.33
CA ALA A 284 -3.14 5.67 -11.09
C ALA A 284 -3.11 4.32 -10.36
N VAL A 285 -4.17 3.52 -10.53
CA VAL A 285 -4.27 2.17 -9.93
C VAL A 285 -3.23 1.18 -10.48
N LEU A 286 -2.82 1.37 -11.75
CA LEU A 286 -1.85 0.50 -12.40
C LEU A 286 -0.86 1.31 -13.25
N TYR A 287 0.41 1.20 -12.87
CA TYR A 287 1.54 1.67 -13.67
C TYR A 287 2.11 0.49 -14.44
N PRO A 288 1.96 0.42 -15.78
CA PRO A 288 2.43 -0.73 -16.53
C PRO A 288 3.94 -0.91 -16.37
N TYR A 289 4.38 -2.16 -16.41
CA TYR A 289 5.80 -2.48 -16.50
C TYR A 289 6.29 -2.17 -17.91
N GLU A 290 7.15 -1.15 -18.04
CA GLU A 290 7.82 -0.83 -19.29
C GLU A 290 9.07 -1.70 -19.45
N ARG A 291 9.09 -2.57 -20.47
CA ARG A 291 10.31 -3.31 -20.84
C ARG A 291 11.35 -2.35 -21.39
N GLY A 292 12.61 -2.58 -21.03
CA GLY A 292 13.72 -1.75 -21.50
C GLY A 292 13.83 -0.44 -20.73
N VAL A 293 13.78 -0.49 -19.39
CA VAL A 293 14.11 0.66 -18.52
C VAL A 293 15.37 1.32 -19.07
N PHE A 294 15.23 2.56 -19.56
CA PHE A 294 16.35 3.30 -20.13
C PHE A 294 17.51 3.24 -19.14
N MET A 295 18.64 2.64 -19.53
CA MET A 295 19.86 2.57 -18.70
C MET A 295 20.22 3.95 -18.11
N GLN A 296 19.87 5.02 -18.82
CA GLN A 296 19.99 6.41 -18.37
C GLN A 296 19.15 6.74 -17.12
N LYS A 297 17.86 6.37 -17.07
CA LYS A 297 16.97 6.62 -15.91
C LYS A 297 17.48 5.87 -14.69
N THR A 298 17.86 4.61 -14.85
CA THR A 298 18.44 3.80 -13.78
C THR A 298 19.75 4.40 -13.27
N THR A 299 20.65 4.75 -14.19
CA THR A 299 21.96 5.34 -13.84
C THR A 299 21.78 6.65 -13.07
N LEU A 300 20.91 7.54 -13.53
CA LEU A 300 20.62 8.80 -12.85
C LEU A 300 20.01 8.55 -11.46
N SER A 301 19.09 7.59 -11.34
CA SER A 301 18.48 7.23 -10.06
C SER A 301 19.52 6.74 -9.05
N VAL A 302 20.45 5.87 -9.48
CA VAL A 302 21.54 5.37 -8.63
C VAL A 302 22.46 6.49 -8.18
N ILE A 303 22.88 7.38 -9.10
CA ILE A 303 23.74 8.52 -8.76
C ILE A 303 23.05 9.43 -7.73
N LEU A 304 21.78 9.78 -7.96
CA LEU A 304 21.04 10.64 -7.04
C LEU A 304 20.84 9.98 -5.67
N LEU A 305 20.49 8.69 -5.62
CA LEU A 305 20.35 7.96 -4.36
C LEU A 305 21.69 7.89 -3.59
N ALA A 306 22.81 7.69 -4.30
CA ALA A 306 24.14 7.69 -3.70
C ALA A 306 24.52 9.08 -3.15
N VAL A 307 24.24 10.15 -3.90
CA VAL A 307 24.47 11.53 -3.47
C VAL A 307 23.65 11.87 -2.23
N ILE A 308 22.34 11.55 -2.22
CA ILE A 308 21.46 11.75 -1.07
C ILE A 308 22.00 10.97 0.13
N SER A 309 22.31 9.69 -0.04
CA SER A 309 22.81 8.83 1.04
C SER A 309 24.14 9.33 1.60
N LEU A 310 25.06 9.79 0.74
CA LEU A 310 26.34 10.35 1.16
C LEU A 310 26.18 11.69 1.88
N TRP A 311 25.28 12.55 1.41
CA TRP A 311 24.98 13.82 2.07
C TRP A 311 24.38 13.58 3.47
N ILE A 312 23.43 12.66 3.59
CA ILE A 312 22.84 12.27 4.89
C ILE A 312 23.90 11.69 5.81
N TYR A 313 24.74 10.79 5.30
CA TYR A 313 25.82 10.20 6.08
C TYR A 313 26.81 11.24 6.58
N ARG A 314 27.21 12.21 5.74
CA ARG A 314 28.14 13.29 6.13
C ARG A 314 27.55 14.16 7.25
N ASN A 315 26.26 14.45 7.21
CA ASN A 315 25.55 15.31 8.17
C ASN A 315 24.91 14.54 9.35
N ARG A 316 25.21 13.25 9.52
CA ARG A 316 24.56 12.36 10.50
C ARG A 316 24.68 12.79 11.97
N LYS A 317 25.71 13.57 12.31
CA LYS A 317 25.94 14.04 13.68
C LYS A 317 24.93 15.12 14.07
N ASP A 318 24.65 16.03 13.15
CA ASP A 318 23.74 17.16 13.38
C ASP A 318 22.28 16.79 13.11
N GLY A 319 22.05 15.80 12.24
CA GLY A 319 20.73 15.30 11.87
C GLY A 319 20.59 13.77 11.91
N PRO A 320 20.65 13.11 13.09
CA PRO A 320 20.43 11.66 13.18
C PRO A 320 19.02 11.24 12.73
N TRP A 321 18.05 12.14 12.84
CA TRP A 321 16.69 11.98 12.31
C TRP A 321 16.69 11.79 10.78
N ALA A 322 17.65 12.37 10.05
CA ALA A 322 17.73 12.24 8.60
C ALA A 322 18.18 10.83 8.21
N VAL A 323 19.15 10.27 8.94
CA VAL A 323 19.61 8.89 8.76
C VAL A 323 18.49 7.91 9.07
N ALA A 324 17.81 8.08 10.20
CA ALA A 324 16.73 7.20 10.61
C ALA A 324 15.53 7.27 9.64
N GLY A 325 15.12 8.47 9.21
CA GLY A 325 14.06 8.65 8.22
C GLY A 325 14.41 8.05 6.85
N TRP A 326 15.66 8.21 6.41
CA TRP A 326 16.13 7.64 5.14
C TRP A 326 16.16 6.11 5.17
N LEU A 327 16.74 5.53 6.23
CA LEU A 327 16.79 4.07 6.39
C LEU A 327 15.39 3.49 6.62
N TRP A 328 14.50 4.19 7.32
CA TRP A 328 13.09 3.79 7.44
C TRP A 328 12.49 3.66 6.04
N PHE A 329 12.59 4.69 5.20
CA PHE A 329 12.08 4.67 3.83
C PHE A 329 12.66 3.52 3.01
N LEU A 330 13.99 3.37 2.99
CA LEU A 330 14.66 2.33 2.20
C LEU A 330 14.28 0.92 2.64
N VAL A 331 14.38 0.64 3.94
CA VAL A 331 14.17 -0.71 4.50
C VAL A 331 12.71 -1.13 4.42
N THR A 332 11.79 -0.24 4.77
CA THR A 332 10.37 -0.61 4.78
C THR A 332 9.85 -0.80 3.36
N LEU A 333 10.35 -0.07 2.36
CA LEU A 333 9.90 -0.24 0.97
C LEU A 333 10.52 -1.46 0.27
N ALA A 334 11.65 -1.97 0.75
CA ALA A 334 12.43 -3.03 0.10
C ALA A 334 11.63 -4.31 -0.26
N PRO A 335 10.68 -4.82 0.55
CA PRO A 335 9.93 -6.03 0.20
C PRO A 335 9.01 -5.85 -1.01
N VAL A 336 8.55 -4.63 -1.29
CA VAL A 336 7.53 -4.32 -2.31
C VAL A 336 8.08 -3.51 -3.49
N ILE A 337 9.39 -3.22 -3.49
CA ILE A 337 10.03 -2.39 -4.52
C ILE A 337 10.12 -3.07 -5.90
N GLY A 338 9.95 -4.40 -5.95
CA GLY A 338 9.93 -5.17 -7.20
C GLY A 338 11.13 -6.08 -7.46
N ILE A 339 12.01 -6.32 -6.48
CA ILE A 339 13.08 -7.34 -6.57
C ILE A 339 12.46 -8.73 -6.67
N VAL A 340 11.54 -9.04 -5.75
CA VAL A 340 10.60 -10.15 -5.88
C VAL A 340 9.36 -9.57 -6.54
N LYS A 341 9.26 -9.77 -7.86
CA LYS A 341 8.20 -9.15 -8.67
C LYS A 341 6.90 -9.92 -8.51
N ILE A 342 5.84 -9.20 -8.18
CA ILE A 342 4.48 -9.73 -8.07
C ILE A 342 3.60 -8.79 -8.89
N GLY A 343 2.85 -9.35 -9.84
CA GLY A 343 1.99 -8.59 -10.74
C GLY A 343 2.73 -7.80 -11.81
N MET A 344 1.95 -7.11 -12.64
CA MET A 344 2.41 -6.42 -13.85
C MET A 344 2.69 -4.92 -13.63
N HIS A 345 2.58 -4.42 -12.39
CA HIS A 345 2.83 -3.01 -12.08
C HIS A 345 4.32 -2.72 -11.88
N SER A 346 4.81 -1.60 -12.39
CA SER A 346 6.19 -1.12 -12.14
C SER A 346 6.35 -0.54 -10.73
N ILE A 347 5.36 0.22 -10.28
CA ILE A 347 5.21 0.83 -8.95
C ILE A 347 3.72 0.81 -8.55
N ALA A 348 3.41 1.06 -7.29
CA ALA A 348 2.04 1.20 -6.79
C ALA A 348 1.99 2.23 -5.64
N ASP A 349 0.99 3.12 -5.63
CA ASP A 349 0.95 4.21 -4.66
C ASP A 349 0.78 3.67 -3.23
N ARG A 350 -0.01 2.60 -3.06
CA ARG A 350 -0.20 1.85 -1.81
C ARG A 350 1.10 1.38 -1.13
N TYR A 351 2.16 1.09 -1.88
CA TYR A 351 3.43 0.64 -1.30
C TYR A 351 4.13 1.69 -0.44
N THR A 352 3.69 2.95 -0.53
CA THR A 352 4.29 4.07 0.19
C THR A 352 3.73 4.30 1.58
N TYR A 353 2.70 3.55 2.01
CA TYR A 353 1.96 3.80 3.25
C TYR A 353 2.86 3.93 4.49
N ILE A 354 3.60 2.88 4.85
CA ILE A 354 4.58 2.92 5.95
C ILE A 354 5.90 3.64 5.56
N PRO A 355 6.47 3.45 4.36
CA PRO A 355 7.79 4.02 4.04
C PRO A 355 7.88 5.54 4.06
N HIS A 356 6.84 6.25 3.62
CA HIS A 356 6.87 7.71 3.57
C HIS A 356 6.81 8.39 4.94
N ILE A 357 6.51 7.67 6.02
CA ILE A 357 6.70 8.19 7.38
C ILE A 357 8.16 8.61 7.57
N GLY A 358 9.11 7.84 7.04
CA GLY A 358 10.55 8.15 7.05
C GLY A 358 10.89 9.45 6.31
N LEU A 359 10.36 9.63 5.10
CA LEU A 359 10.56 10.86 4.32
C LEU A 359 9.88 12.07 4.98
N ALA A 360 8.69 11.89 5.55
CA ALA A 360 7.99 12.95 6.28
C ALA A 360 8.79 13.39 7.52
N ILE A 361 9.39 12.46 8.28
CA ILE A 361 10.31 12.80 9.38
C ILE A 361 11.45 13.67 8.87
N MET A 362 12.08 13.30 7.74
CA MET A 362 13.19 14.07 7.17
C MET A 362 12.77 15.51 6.82
N VAL A 363 11.63 15.67 6.16
CA VAL A 363 11.14 16.99 5.76
C VAL A 363 10.75 17.84 6.98
N CYS A 364 9.97 17.29 7.91
CA CYS A 364 9.48 18.04 9.07
C CYS A 364 10.62 18.47 10.00
N TRP A 365 11.57 17.57 10.30
CA TRP A 365 12.73 17.93 11.12
C TRP A 365 13.69 18.88 10.39
N GLY A 366 13.88 18.70 9.08
CA GLY A 366 14.68 19.61 8.27
C GLY A 366 14.12 21.03 8.26
N ILE A 367 12.81 21.19 8.07
CA ILE A 367 12.12 22.49 8.14
C ILE A 367 12.23 23.08 9.55
N ALA A 368 12.06 22.28 10.60
CA ALA A 368 12.17 22.73 11.99
C ALA A 368 13.60 23.14 12.37
N GLN A 369 14.62 22.48 11.82
CA GLN A 369 16.01 22.87 11.97
C GLN A 369 16.31 24.16 11.20
N ALA A 370 15.96 24.24 9.91
CA ALA A 370 16.15 25.45 9.11
C ALA A 370 15.45 26.69 9.70
N SER A 371 14.27 26.51 10.28
CA SER A 371 13.53 27.58 10.96
C SER A 371 14.20 28.08 12.24
N ARG A 372 15.00 27.23 12.89
CA ARG A 372 15.80 27.60 14.08
C ARG A 372 17.10 28.27 13.67
N ASP A 373 17.78 27.72 12.67
CA ASP A 373 19.09 28.19 12.20
C ASP A 373 18.96 29.54 11.46
N LEU A 374 17.86 29.74 10.72
CA LEU A 374 17.59 30.95 9.95
C LEU A 374 16.17 31.48 10.24
N PRO A 375 15.97 32.26 11.33
CA PRO A 375 14.65 32.74 11.73
C PRO A 375 13.90 33.54 10.66
N LYS A 376 14.63 34.21 9.75
CA LYS A 376 14.04 34.92 8.60
C LYS A 376 13.30 33.99 7.64
N LEU A 377 13.66 32.71 7.56
CA LEU A 377 12.93 31.73 6.74
C LEU A 377 11.59 31.34 7.35
N LYS A 378 11.39 31.50 8.66
CA LYS A 378 10.15 31.08 9.33
C LYS A 378 8.92 31.81 8.78
N SER A 379 9.05 33.09 8.43
CA SER A 379 7.96 33.88 7.83
C SER A 379 7.56 33.40 6.43
N LEU A 380 8.46 32.71 5.72
CA LEU A 380 8.19 32.10 4.42
C LEU A 380 7.70 30.64 4.55
N LEU A 381 8.34 29.87 5.43
CA LEU A 381 8.09 28.43 5.58
C LEU A 381 6.70 28.14 6.15
N LEU A 382 6.18 28.99 7.04
CA LEU A 382 4.87 28.77 7.64
C LEU A 382 3.72 28.92 6.61
N PRO A 383 3.60 30.02 5.84
CA PRO A 383 2.65 30.10 4.74
C PRO A 383 2.84 28.99 3.69
N ALA A 384 4.09 28.67 3.33
CA ALA A 384 4.37 27.60 2.37
C ALA A 384 3.86 26.24 2.87
N SER A 385 4.02 25.94 4.16
CA SER A 385 3.52 24.69 4.76
C SER A 385 1.99 24.60 4.69
N TRP A 386 1.28 25.70 4.92
CA TRP A 386 -0.18 25.75 4.78
C TRP A 386 -0.63 25.56 3.33
N ILE A 387 0.07 26.16 2.36
CA ILE A 387 -0.19 25.93 0.94
C ILE A 387 -0.04 24.46 0.60
N VAL A 388 1.03 23.80 1.05
CA VAL A 388 1.26 22.36 0.84
C VAL A 388 0.12 21.53 1.44
N VAL A 389 -0.32 21.83 2.66
CA VAL A 389 -1.46 21.15 3.30
C VAL A 389 -2.74 21.30 2.47
N ILE A 390 -3.08 22.52 2.03
CA ILE A 390 -4.27 22.79 1.21
C ILE A 390 -4.17 22.06 -0.13
N CYS A 391 -3.00 22.08 -0.78
CA CYS A 391 -2.76 21.37 -2.03
C CYS A 391 -2.92 19.86 -1.85
N PHE A 392 -2.36 19.27 -0.79
CA PHE A 392 -2.48 17.84 -0.53
C PHE A 392 -3.91 17.42 -0.23
N VAL A 393 -4.64 18.15 0.61
CA VAL A 393 -6.09 17.91 0.83
C VAL A 393 -6.84 17.96 -0.49
N SER A 394 -6.63 19.01 -1.29
CA SER A 394 -7.33 19.20 -2.57
C SER A 394 -7.03 18.07 -3.57
N LEU A 395 -5.75 17.68 -3.67
CA LEU A 395 -5.33 16.58 -4.53
C LEU A 395 -5.86 15.23 -4.04
N SER A 396 -5.92 15.00 -2.73
CA SER A 396 -6.47 13.78 -2.13
C SER A 396 -7.98 13.66 -2.34
N ILE A 397 -8.73 14.75 -2.18
CA ILE A 397 -10.17 14.79 -2.50
C ILE A 397 -10.38 14.46 -3.98
N ARG A 398 -9.62 15.12 -4.87
CA ARG A 398 -9.72 14.87 -6.32
C ARG A 398 -9.36 13.43 -6.67
N GLN A 399 -8.29 12.89 -6.08
CA GLN A 399 -7.85 11.54 -6.35
C GLN A 399 -8.88 10.52 -5.83
N THR A 400 -9.50 10.78 -4.67
CA THR A 400 -10.58 9.94 -4.11
C THR A 400 -11.77 9.87 -5.07
N GLY A 401 -12.08 10.97 -5.76
CA GLY A 401 -13.12 11.00 -6.78
C GLY A 401 -12.87 10.10 -8.00
N PHE A 402 -11.63 9.73 -8.31
CA PHE A 402 -11.33 8.76 -9.37
C PHE A 402 -11.62 7.30 -8.95
N TRP A 403 -11.68 7.04 -7.64
CA TRP A 403 -12.05 5.73 -7.09
C TRP A 403 -13.58 5.53 -7.01
N LYS A 404 -14.36 6.45 -7.58
CA LYS A 404 -15.82 6.38 -7.55
C LYS A 404 -16.40 5.15 -8.23
N SER A 405 -15.79 4.69 -9.32
CA SER A 405 -16.23 3.52 -10.07
C SER A 405 -15.10 2.94 -10.92
N SER A 406 -15.24 1.69 -11.35
CA SER A 406 -14.31 1.00 -12.25
C SER A 406 -13.97 1.84 -13.50
N GLU A 407 -15.00 2.39 -14.16
CA GLU A 407 -14.85 3.21 -15.37
C GLU A 407 -13.99 4.46 -15.11
N SER A 408 -14.28 5.22 -14.05
CA SER A 408 -13.51 6.42 -13.71
C SER A 408 -12.05 6.09 -13.38
N LEU A 409 -11.83 4.98 -12.68
CA LEU A 409 -10.50 4.55 -12.25
C LEU A 409 -9.64 4.09 -13.45
N TYR A 410 -10.22 3.29 -14.35
CA TYR A 410 -9.50 2.78 -15.52
C TYR A 410 -9.23 3.88 -16.54
N GLU A 411 -10.20 4.78 -16.79
CA GLU A 411 -9.95 5.96 -17.62
C GLU A 411 -8.84 6.85 -17.05
N ARG A 412 -8.80 7.01 -15.72
CA ARG A 412 -7.71 7.74 -15.06
C ARG A 412 -6.37 7.06 -15.29
N ALA A 413 -6.30 5.74 -15.17
CA ALA A 413 -5.09 4.99 -15.42
C ALA A 413 -4.62 5.13 -16.87
N LEU A 414 -5.52 5.06 -17.86
CA LEU A 414 -5.20 5.28 -19.28
C LEU A 414 -4.75 6.73 -19.57
N LYS A 415 -5.28 7.73 -18.86
CA LYS A 415 -4.79 9.12 -18.96
C LYS A 415 -3.37 9.29 -18.41
N VAL A 416 -2.97 8.48 -17.42
CA VAL A 416 -1.64 8.54 -16.79
C VAL A 416 -0.63 7.70 -17.58
N ALA A 417 -1.04 6.51 -18.01
CA ALA A 417 -0.25 5.57 -18.79
C ALA A 417 -1.09 5.06 -19.97
N PRO A 418 -1.03 5.74 -21.14
CA PRO A 418 -1.87 5.41 -22.30
C PRO A 418 -1.57 4.03 -22.90
N VAL A 419 -0.35 3.52 -22.73
CA VAL A 419 0.05 2.19 -23.20
C VAL A 419 -0.20 1.18 -22.08
N ASN A 420 -1.47 0.79 -21.89
CA ASN A 420 -1.87 -0.09 -20.79
C ASN A 420 -2.96 -1.08 -21.22
N PHE A 421 -2.54 -2.24 -21.73
CA PHE A 421 -3.45 -3.25 -22.24
C PHE A 421 -4.41 -3.80 -21.18
N LEU A 422 -3.99 -3.87 -19.91
CA LEU A 422 -4.83 -4.34 -18.81
C LEU A 422 -5.98 -3.37 -18.57
N MET A 423 -5.70 -2.07 -18.48
CA MET A 423 -6.75 -1.07 -18.26
C MET A 423 -7.73 -0.97 -19.44
N GLU A 424 -7.24 -1.13 -20.68
CA GLU A 424 -8.12 -1.26 -21.86
C GLU A 424 -9.04 -2.48 -21.72
N ASP A 425 -8.50 -3.65 -21.36
CA ASP A 425 -9.29 -4.87 -21.20
C ASP A 425 -10.35 -4.75 -20.09
N TYR A 426 -9.96 -4.26 -18.90
CA TYR A 426 -10.89 -4.06 -17.78
C TYR A 426 -12.00 -3.04 -18.12
N LEU A 427 -11.69 -1.98 -18.87
CA LEU A 427 -12.69 -1.04 -19.35
C LEU A 427 -13.64 -1.70 -20.37
N GLY A 428 -13.09 -2.57 -21.23
CA GLY A 428 -13.87 -3.43 -22.12
C GLY A 428 -14.85 -4.32 -21.37
N VAL A 429 -14.38 -5.04 -20.33
CA VAL A 429 -15.23 -5.89 -19.46
C VAL A 429 -16.32 -5.06 -18.78
N THR A 430 -15.96 -3.89 -18.23
CA THR A 430 -16.89 -2.98 -17.57
C THR A 430 -18.01 -2.54 -18.53
N HIS A 431 -17.66 -2.17 -19.76
CA HIS A 431 -18.64 -1.80 -20.79
C HIS A 431 -19.48 -2.98 -21.28
N PHE A 432 -18.87 -4.17 -21.39
CA PHE A 432 -19.55 -5.39 -21.79
C PHE A 432 -20.63 -5.76 -20.76
N ARG A 433 -20.31 -5.73 -19.47
CA ARG A 433 -21.25 -5.96 -18.36
C ARG A 433 -22.41 -4.94 -18.33
N LYS A 434 -22.15 -3.71 -18.76
CA LYS A 434 -23.17 -2.65 -18.94
C LYS A 434 -24.00 -2.78 -20.23
N GLY A 435 -23.83 -3.85 -21.01
CA GLY A 435 -24.53 -4.07 -22.29
C GLY A 435 -24.02 -3.22 -23.46
N LYS A 436 -22.94 -2.45 -23.27
CA LYS A 436 -22.35 -1.58 -24.31
C LYS A 436 -21.33 -2.35 -25.16
N HIS A 437 -21.79 -3.40 -25.83
CA HIS A 437 -20.91 -4.39 -26.48
C HIS A 437 -20.02 -3.77 -27.58
N GLU A 438 -20.54 -2.80 -28.35
CA GLU A 438 -19.75 -2.14 -29.41
C GLU A 438 -18.63 -1.23 -28.88
N ILE A 439 -18.79 -0.69 -27.67
CA ILE A 439 -17.71 0.06 -27.02
C ILE A 439 -16.69 -0.93 -26.45
N ALA A 440 -17.18 -2.02 -25.83
CA ALA A 440 -16.33 -3.05 -25.25
C ALA A 440 -15.38 -3.69 -26.26
N VAL A 441 -15.86 -4.03 -27.46
CA VAL A 441 -15.02 -4.66 -28.49
C VAL A 441 -13.86 -3.77 -28.94
N GLU A 442 -14.05 -2.46 -29.00
CA GLU A 442 -12.98 -1.53 -29.38
C GLU A 442 -11.89 -1.48 -28.31
N HIS A 443 -12.27 -1.55 -27.03
CA HIS A 443 -11.31 -1.68 -25.92
C HIS A 443 -10.59 -3.03 -25.93
N PHE A 444 -11.29 -4.14 -26.15
CA PHE A 444 -10.65 -5.47 -26.29
C PHE A 444 -9.65 -5.49 -27.45
N LYS A 445 -10.01 -4.95 -28.62
CA LYS A 445 -9.11 -4.81 -29.78
C LYS A 445 -7.88 -3.96 -29.46
N LYS A 446 -8.03 -2.84 -28.74
CA LYS A 446 -6.89 -2.02 -28.31
C LYS A 446 -5.99 -2.78 -27.34
N SER A 447 -6.55 -3.51 -26.40
CA SER A 447 -5.78 -4.33 -25.45
C SER A 447 -4.89 -5.34 -26.19
N ILE A 448 -5.45 -6.15 -27.09
CA ILE A 448 -4.68 -7.13 -27.87
C ILE A 448 -3.74 -6.47 -28.89
N HIS A 449 -4.03 -5.25 -29.35
CA HIS A 449 -3.10 -4.50 -30.20
C HIS A 449 -1.85 -4.06 -29.42
N ILE A 450 -2.03 -3.60 -28.18
CA ILE A 450 -0.91 -3.22 -27.29
C ILE A 450 -0.13 -4.46 -26.86
N ASN A 451 -0.82 -5.55 -26.51
CA ASN A 451 -0.19 -6.82 -26.14
C ASN A 451 -0.87 -8.02 -26.82
N PRO A 452 -0.36 -8.47 -27.98
CA PRO A 452 -0.90 -9.62 -28.71
C PRO A 452 -0.74 -10.97 -28.00
N TYR A 453 -0.01 -11.04 -26.87
CA TYR A 453 0.22 -12.26 -26.11
C TYR A 453 -0.65 -12.35 -24.84
N TYR A 454 -1.61 -11.44 -24.68
CA TYR A 454 -2.50 -11.43 -23.53
C TYR A 454 -3.69 -12.37 -23.76
N ALA A 455 -3.59 -13.59 -23.23
CA ALA A 455 -4.59 -14.65 -23.42
C ALA A 455 -6.01 -14.24 -22.99
N VAL A 456 -6.15 -13.53 -21.88
CA VAL A 456 -7.45 -13.06 -21.36
C VAL A 456 -8.09 -12.02 -22.28
N GLY A 457 -7.30 -11.16 -22.94
CA GLY A 457 -7.82 -10.22 -23.94
C GLY A 457 -8.44 -10.94 -25.15
N HIS A 458 -7.79 -12.02 -25.62
CA HIS A 458 -8.34 -12.90 -26.66
C HIS A 458 -9.60 -13.64 -26.19
N LEU A 459 -9.61 -14.14 -24.95
CA LEU A 459 -10.82 -14.74 -24.34
C LEU A 459 -11.99 -13.75 -24.34
N ASN A 460 -11.77 -12.50 -23.92
CA ASN A 460 -12.82 -11.48 -23.84
C ASN A 460 -13.33 -11.09 -25.23
N LEU A 461 -12.44 -10.94 -26.22
CA LEU A 461 -12.83 -10.68 -27.60
C LEU A 461 -13.62 -11.86 -28.22
N GLY A 462 -13.19 -13.09 -27.95
CA GLY A 462 -13.92 -14.31 -28.34
C GLY A 462 -15.31 -14.37 -27.71
N GLY A 463 -15.41 -14.00 -26.42
CA GLY A 463 -16.68 -13.87 -25.70
C GLY A 463 -17.63 -12.86 -26.36
N TYR A 464 -17.11 -11.70 -26.79
CA TYR A 464 -17.90 -10.74 -27.57
C TYR A 464 -18.43 -11.37 -28.86
N TYR A 465 -17.57 -12.02 -29.66
CA TYR A 465 -18.01 -12.65 -30.92
C TYR A 465 -19.03 -13.77 -30.69
N TYR A 466 -18.86 -14.55 -29.63
CA TYR A 466 -19.81 -15.59 -29.24
C TYR A 466 -21.19 -15.00 -28.96
N THR A 467 -21.29 -13.90 -28.20
CA THR A 467 -22.59 -13.24 -27.93
C THR A 467 -23.26 -12.63 -29.15
N LYS A 468 -22.51 -12.42 -30.24
CA LYS A 468 -23.03 -11.92 -31.53
C LYS A 468 -23.35 -13.03 -32.52
N GLY A 469 -23.23 -14.30 -32.14
CA GLY A 469 -23.40 -15.45 -33.04
C GLY A 469 -22.28 -15.60 -34.07
N GLN A 470 -21.16 -14.88 -33.92
CA GLN A 470 -20.02 -14.94 -34.85
C GLN A 470 -19.09 -16.10 -34.48
N LEU A 471 -19.63 -17.34 -34.52
CA LEU A 471 -19.00 -18.53 -33.95
C LEU A 471 -17.59 -18.81 -34.48
N LYS A 472 -17.35 -18.67 -35.80
CA LYS A 472 -16.01 -18.85 -36.40
C LYS A 472 -14.96 -17.86 -35.88
N ARG A 473 -15.37 -16.62 -35.58
CA ARG A 473 -14.48 -15.62 -35.00
C ARG A 473 -14.24 -15.90 -33.52
N ALA A 474 -15.29 -16.28 -32.79
CA ALA A 474 -15.18 -16.67 -31.39
C ALA A 474 -14.21 -17.83 -31.20
N GLU A 475 -14.37 -18.90 -31.98
CA GLU A 475 -13.49 -20.08 -31.99
C GLU A 475 -12.02 -19.69 -32.21
N LYS A 476 -11.74 -18.86 -33.23
CA LYS A 476 -10.38 -18.40 -33.52
C LYS A 476 -9.74 -17.72 -32.30
N GLU A 477 -10.45 -16.80 -31.66
CA GLU A 477 -9.93 -16.08 -30.50
C GLU A 477 -9.75 -17.00 -29.28
N PHE A 478 -10.67 -17.94 -29.03
CA PHE A 478 -10.51 -18.93 -27.95
C PHE A 478 -9.32 -19.87 -28.18
N LEU A 479 -9.08 -20.29 -29.43
CA LEU A 479 -7.91 -21.09 -29.78
C LEU A 479 -6.60 -20.32 -29.57
N ILE A 480 -6.56 -19.03 -29.91
CA ILE A 480 -5.40 -18.17 -29.62
C ILE A 480 -5.19 -18.06 -28.10
N ALA A 481 -6.25 -17.81 -27.34
CA ALA A 481 -6.19 -17.72 -25.88
C ALA A 481 -5.63 -19.01 -25.26
N LEU A 482 -6.06 -20.20 -25.73
CA LEU A 482 -5.56 -21.49 -25.27
C LEU A 482 -4.15 -21.82 -25.78
N ALA A 483 -3.74 -21.28 -26.94
CA ALA A 483 -2.37 -21.42 -27.41
C ALA A 483 -1.39 -20.60 -26.55
N LEU A 484 -1.82 -19.43 -26.09
CA LEU A 484 -1.05 -18.57 -25.19
C LEU A 484 -1.06 -19.09 -23.74
N GLU A 485 -2.22 -19.55 -23.27
CA GLU A 485 -2.40 -20.09 -21.92
C GLU A 485 -3.27 -21.37 -21.96
N PRO A 486 -2.65 -22.56 -22.08
CA PRO A 486 -3.38 -23.83 -22.20
C PRO A 486 -4.26 -24.20 -21.00
N THR A 487 -3.98 -23.60 -19.83
CA THR A 487 -4.68 -23.80 -18.57
C THR A 487 -5.89 -22.88 -18.38
N LEU A 488 -6.17 -21.97 -19.32
CA LEU A 488 -7.26 -21.00 -19.22
C LEU A 488 -8.64 -21.68 -19.36
N ALA A 489 -9.17 -22.20 -18.25
CA ALA A 489 -10.37 -23.03 -18.21
C ALA A 489 -11.60 -22.37 -18.85
N LYS A 490 -11.77 -21.05 -18.68
CA LYS A 490 -12.87 -20.29 -19.30
C LYS A 490 -12.80 -20.33 -20.83
N ALA A 491 -11.60 -20.22 -21.43
CA ALA A 491 -11.45 -20.29 -22.88
C ALA A 491 -11.84 -21.68 -23.42
N ARG A 492 -11.45 -22.75 -22.73
CA ARG A 492 -11.84 -24.11 -23.07
C ARG A 492 -13.35 -24.31 -22.99
N TYR A 493 -13.97 -23.84 -21.90
CA TYR A 493 -15.41 -23.92 -21.71
C TYR A 493 -16.20 -23.26 -22.85
N TYR A 494 -15.81 -22.05 -23.26
CA TYR A 494 -16.52 -21.35 -24.34
C TYR A 494 -16.21 -21.95 -25.72
N LEU A 495 -15.02 -22.49 -25.93
CA LEU A 495 -14.70 -23.24 -27.15
C LEU A 495 -15.59 -24.48 -27.30
N ASP A 496 -15.75 -25.26 -26.23
CA ASP A 496 -16.62 -26.44 -26.23
C ASP A 496 -18.08 -26.05 -26.53
N LYS A 497 -18.54 -24.90 -26.01
CA LYS A 497 -19.87 -24.35 -26.33
C LYS A 497 -20.02 -23.93 -27.78
N VAL A 498 -18.99 -23.34 -28.39
CA VAL A 498 -19.02 -23.00 -29.82
C VAL A 498 -19.15 -24.26 -30.67
N HIS A 499 -18.42 -25.32 -30.35
CA HIS A 499 -18.45 -26.58 -31.10
C HIS A 499 -19.75 -27.38 -30.92
N GLN A 500 -20.45 -27.19 -29.81
CA GLN A 500 -21.76 -27.81 -29.54
C GLN A 500 -22.93 -27.05 -30.16
N ASP A 501 -22.70 -25.85 -30.69
CA ASP A 501 -23.75 -25.03 -31.29
C ASP A 501 -24.18 -25.62 -32.65
N PRO A 502 -25.47 -25.93 -32.86
CA PRO A 502 -25.96 -26.47 -34.13
C PRO A 502 -25.61 -25.60 -35.34
N GLU A 503 -25.58 -24.27 -35.17
CA GLU A 503 -25.24 -23.32 -36.24
C GLU A 503 -23.76 -23.41 -36.65
N TRP A 504 -22.90 -24.00 -35.81
CA TRP A 504 -21.49 -24.26 -36.13
C TRP A 504 -21.33 -25.46 -37.08
N THR A 505 -22.21 -26.47 -36.97
CA THR A 505 -22.16 -27.72 -37.75
C THR A 505 -22.75 -27.66 -39.16
N GLU A 506 -23.41 -26.56 -39.54
CA GLU A 506 -23.97 -26.36 -40.89
C GLU A 506 -22.94 -25.89 -41.94
N PHE A 507 -21.64 -25.93 -41.64
CA PHE A 507 -20.52 -25.60 -42.53
C PHE A 507 -19.43 -26.66 -42.47
#